data_AF-A0A131XLP6-F1
#
_entry.id   AF-A0A131XLP6-F1
#
_cell.length_a   1.000
_cell.length_b   1.000
_cell.length_c   1.000
_cell.angle_alpha   90.00
_cell.angle_beta   90.00
_cell.angle_gamma   90.00
#
_symmetry.space_group_name_H-M   'P 1'
#
loop_
_entity.id
_entity.type
_entity.pdbx_description
1 polymer ?
#
loop_
_entity_poly.entity_id
_entity_poly.type
_entity_poly.pdbx_seq_one_letter_code
_entity_poly.pdbx_strand_id
1 'polypeptide(L)' 'MWYEILPSVAIITVLISIPSLTAKPLSWLFDGKPYRRTLCKVKEREDCMRDERLSGHIYKTIGLEGIPDEPEK' A
#
# COMPACT_ATOMS: atom_id res chain seq x y z
N MET A 1 -41.86 -10.35 10.02
CA MET A 1 -41.39 -10.02 11.40
C MET A 1 -40.18 -9.12 11.29
N TRP A 2 -39.93 -8.21 12.24
CA TRP A 2 -38.89 -7.17 12.07
C TRP A 2 -37.47 -7.71 11.81
N TYR A 3 -37.19 -8.95 12.24
CA TYR A 3 -35.91 -9.62 12.04
C TYR A 3 -35.66 -10.13 10.61
N GLU A 4 -36.67 -10.15 9.73
CA GLU A 4 -36.51 -10.61 8.34
C GLU A 4 -35.58 -9.69 7.51
N ILE A 5 -35.28 -8.50 8.03
CA ILE A 5 -34.29 -7.60 7.43
C ILE A 5 -32.84 -8.00 7.75
N LEU A 6 -32.61 -8.78 8.81
CA LEU A 6 -31.27 -9.12 9.29
C LEU A 6 -30.43 -9.89 8.25
N PRO A 7 -30.96 -10.86 7.49
CA PRO A 7 -30.20 -11.51 6.43
C PRO A 7 -29.72 -10.53 5.35
N SER A 8 -30.59 -9.61 4.93
CA SER A 8 -30.24 -8.60 3.92
C SER A 8 -29.17 -7.65 4.43
N VAL A 9 -29.30 -7.19 5.69
CA VAL A 9 -28.29 -6.33 6.32
C VAL A 9 -26.96 -7.08 6.48
N ALA A 10 -26.98 -8.35 6.86
CA ALA A 10 -25.77 -9.17 6.99
C ALA A 10 -25.05 -9.35 5.66
N ILE A 11 -25.77 -9.60 4.56
CA ILE A 11 -25.17 -9.71 3.23
C ILE A 11 -24.50 -8.38 2.84
N ILE A 12 -25.19 -7.25 3.05
CA ILE A 12 -24.67 -5.93 2.72
C ILE A 12 -23.41 -5.61 3.54
N THR A 13 -23.43 -5.87 4.85
CA THR A 13 -22.28 -5.58 5.71
C THR A 13 -21.08 -6.46 5.37
N VAL A 14 -21.30 -7.74 5.06
CA VAL A 14 -20.23 -8.65 4.60
C VAL A 14 -19.62 -8.11 3.30
N LEU A 15 -20.44 -7.79 2.30
CA LEU A 15 -19.94 -7.30 1.01
C LEU A 15 -19.19 -5.97 1.12
N ILE A 16 -19.63 -5.05 1.99
CA ILE A 16 -18.93 -3.77 2.22
C ILE A 16 -17.61 -3.97 3.00
N SER A 17 -17.55 -4.95 3.90
CA SER A 17 -16.35 -5.19 4.71
C SER A 17 -15.23 -5.92 3.94
N ILE A 18 -15.58 -6.73 2.92
CA ILE A 18 -14.61 -7.50 2.12
C ILE A 18 -13.51 -6.60 1.49
N PRO A 19 -13.81 -5.50 0.78
CA PRO A 19 -12.77 -4.65 0.19
C PRO A 19 -11.77 -4.10 1.22
N SER A 20 -12.26 -3.68 2.39
CA SER A 20 -11.41 -3.14 3.46
C SER A 20 -10.51 -4.20 4.07
N LEU A 21 -11.03 -5.42 4.28
CA LEU A 21 -10.28 -6.55 4.84
C LEU A 21 -9.26 -7.12 3.83
N THR A 22 -9.60 -7.11 2.55
CA THR A 22 -8.74 -7.64 1.47
C THR A 22 -7.67 -6.64 1.03
N ALA A 23 -7.84 -5.33 1.24
CA ALA A 23 -6.88 -4.32 0.80
C ALA A 23 -5.46 -4.54 1.35
N LYS A 24 -5.34 -4.86 2.64
CA LYS A 24 -4.05 -5.11 3.30
C LYS A 24 -3.32 -6.35 2.75
N PRO A 25 -3.91 -7.56 2.73
CA PRO A 25 -3.24 -8.74 2.19
C PRO A 25 -2.95 -8.60 0.70
N LEU A 26 -3.82 -7.92 -0.07
CA LEU A 26 -3.58 -7.67 -1.48
C LEU A 26 -2.39 -6.74 -1.70
N SER A 27 -2.27 -5.66 -0.92
CA SER A 27 -1.10 -4.77 -0.98
C SER A 27 0.18 -5.51 -0.59
N TRP A 28 0.10 -6.40 0.41
CA TRP A 28 1.26 -7.19 0.79
C TRP A 28 1.70 -8.18 -0.30
N LEU A 29 0.75 -8.78 -1.02
CA LEU A 29 1.01 -9.71 -2.12
C LEU A 29 1.67 -9.04 -3.33
N PHE A 30 1.19 -7.86 -3.73
CA PHE A 30 1.70 -7.17 -4.92
C PHE A 30 2.89 -6.25 -4.65
N ASP A 31 2.81 -5.45 -3.58
CA ASP A 31 3.80 -4.40 -3.30
C ASP A 31 4.87 -4.85 -2.28
N GLY A 32 4.68 -6.01 -1.64
CA GLY A 32 5.55 -6.51 -0.56
C GLY A 32 5.39 -5.74 0.76
N LYS A 33 4.49 -4.75 0.83
CA LYS A 33 4.21 -3.94 2.01
C LYS A 33 2.71 -3.95 2.32
N PRO A 34 2.31 -3.93 3.61
CA PRO A 34 0.90 -4.04 4.00
C PRO A 34 0.10 -2.74 3.81
N TYR A 35 0.66 -1.73 3.15
CA TYR A 35 0.08 -0.40 3.00
C TYR A 35 0.40 0.18 1.63
N ARG A 36 -0.40 1.16 1.21
CA ARG A 36 -0.10 2.01 0.06
C ARG A 36 0.42 3.36 0.50
N ARG A 37 1.33 3.95 -0.27
CA ARG A 37 1.86 5.30 0.01
C ARG A 37 0.81 6.36 -0.32
N THR A 38 0.73 7.39 0.50
CA THR A 38 -0.07 8.58 0.22
C THR A 38 0.64 9.42 -0.84
N LEU A 39 -0.10 9.85 -1.87
CA LEU A 39 0.40 10.67 -2.99
C LEU A 39 -0.45 11.94 -3.13
N CYS A 40 -0.95 12.46 -2.02
CA CYS A 40 -1.88 13.60 -2.03
C CYS A 40 -1.11 14.91 -2.25
N LYS A 41 0.10 15.01 -1.69
CA LYS A 41 0.94 16.21 -1.81
C LYS A 41 1.97 16.07 -2.93
N VAL A 42 2.36 17.20 -3.52
CA VAL A 42 3.37 17.25 -4.59
C VAL A 42 4.69 16.66 -4.12
N LYS A 43 5.15 17.04 -2.93
CA LYS A 43 6.40 16.51 -2.35
C LYS A 43 6.38 14.99 -2.19
N GLU A 44 5.26 14.42 -1.73
CA GLU A 44 5.10 12.97 -1.58
C GLU A 44 5.19 12.23 -2.93
N ARG A 45 4.70 12.86 -4.01
CA ARG A 45 4.81 12.34 -5.38
C ARG A 45 6.23 12.42 -5.90
N GLU A 46 6.92 13.53 -5.66
CA GLU A 46 8.33 13.70 -6.04
C GLU A 46 9.22 12.67 -5.34
N ASP A 47 9.03 12.48 -4.03
CA ASP A 47 9.75 11.46 -3.26
C ASP A 47 9.45 10.04 -3.77
N CYS A 48 8.19 9.75 -4.11
CA CYS A 48 7.78 8.47 -4.71
C CYS A 48 8.47 8.21 -6.06
N MET A 49 8.49 9.19 -6.96
CA MET A 49 9.18 9.07 -8.25
C MET A 49 10.70 8.96 -8.07
N ARG A 50 11.27 9.62 -7.05
CA ARG A 50 12.69 9.48 -6.71
C ARG A 50 13.01 8.03 -6.33
N ASP A 51 12.20 7.46 -5.44
CA ASP A 51 12.41 6.08 -4.97
C ASP A 51 12.26 5.06 -6.12
N GLU A 52 11.32 5.28 -7.05
CA GLU A 52 11.18 4.48 -8.27
C GLU A 52 12.42 4.56 -9.18
N ARG A 53 12.97 5.76 -9.39
CA ARG A 53 14.18 5.94 -10.20
C ARG A 53 15.42 5.28 -9.59
N LEU A 54 15.54 5.31 -8.26
CA LEU A 54 16.69 4.74 -7.56
C LEU A 54 16.65 3.21 -7.47
N SER A 55 15.46 2.64 -7.25
CA SER A 55 15.31 1.21 -6.91
C SER A 55 14.61 0.37 -7.97
N GLY A 56 13.98 1.01 -8.96
CA GLY A 56 13.09 0.41 -9.95
C GLY A 56 11.69 0.07 -9.43
N HIS A 57 11.42 0.23 -8.12
CA HIS A 57 10.14 -0.10 -7.52
C HIS A 57 9.81 0.79 -6.31
N ILE A 58 8.65 1.45 -6.31
CA ILE A 58 8.24 2.45 -5.33
C ILE A 58 8.30 1.97 -3.86
N TYR A 59 8.11 0.67 -3.63
CA TYR A 59 8.08 0.07 -2.29
C TYR A 59 9.40 -0.60 -1.87
N LYS A 60 10.43 -0.58 -2.73
CA LYS A 60 11.75 -1.11 -2.43
C LYS A 60 12.59 -0.04 -1.74
N THR A 61 12.78 -0.17 -0.44
CA THR A 61 13.61 0.75 0.34
C THR A 61 15.09 0.41 0.14
N ILE A 62 15.90 1.42 -0.19
CA ILE A 62 17.36 1.34 -0.21
C ILE A 62 17.85 2.03 1.06
N GLY A 63 18.56 1.30 1.92
CA GLY A 63 19.22 1.81 3.10
C GLY A 63 20.65 2.27 2.81
N LEU A 64 21.48 2.26 3.85
CA LEU A 64 22.89 2.69 3.76
C LEU A 64 23.74 1.73 2.90
N GLU A 65 23.27 0.51 2.69
CA GLU A 65 23.91 -0.48 1.82
C GLU A 65 23.96 -0.07 0.34
N GLY A 66 23.16 0.91 -0.07
CA GLY A 66 23.19 1.46 -1.43
C GLY A 66 24.23 2.57 -1.64
N ILE A 67 24.93 2.98 -0.57
CA ILE A 67 25.93 4.05 -0.62
C ILE A 67 27.32 3.37 -0.67
N PRO A 68 28.22 3.79 -1.58
CA PRO A 68 29.58 3.27 -1.60
C PRO A 68 30.33 3.70 -0.33
N ASP A 69 31.07 2.77 0.27
CA ASP A 69 31.80 2.99 1.54
C ASP A 69 32.93 4.03 1.40
N GLU A 70 33.52 4.14 0.21
CA GLU A 70 34.52 5.14 -0.14
C GLU A 70 33.99 6.01 -1.30
N PRO A 71 34.24 7.33 -1.28
CA PRO A 71 33.90 8.17 -2.42
C PRO A 71 34.71 7.71 -3.64
N GLU A 72 34.06 7.53 -4.79
CA GLU A 72 34.75 7.31 -6.05
C GLU A 72 35.76 8.46 -6.26
N LYS A 73 37.04 8.10 -6.39
CA LYS A 73 38.18 9.03 -6.51
C LYS A 73 38.15 9.84 -7.81
#